data_AF-A0A7G9YKT4-F1
#
_entry.id   AF-A0A7G9YKT4-F1
#
_cell.length_a   1.000
_cell.length_b   1.000
_cell.length_c   1.000
_cell.angle_alpha   90.00
_cell.angle_beta   90.00
_cell.angle_gamma   90.00
#
_symmetry.space_group_name_H-M   'P 1'
#
loop_
_entity.id
_entity.type
_entity.pdbx_description
1 polymer ?
#
loop_
_entity_poly.entity_id
_entity_poly.type
_entity_poly.pdbx_seq_one_letter_code
_entity_poly.pdbx_strand_id
1 'polypeptide(L)'
;MKNMKSVGWEIRFGLFLVLLSALLYLLHYAIFRDSHHIFIYMLGHIAFVPIAVLLVALILQRLLDMREKHAMLNKLDMVIGAFFSEVGGDLLAYFSEYDPKLDKIRKELVITDKWSDQEFVDLSKRLKNYDYRVDIQNVDLEYLRNSLVGHRNFLLRLLHDFRVSEFCCQPN
;
A
#
# COMPACT_ATOMS: atom_id res chain seq x y z
N MET A 1 13.24 5.77 -7.88
CA MET A 1 12.57 6.93 -8.55
C MET A 1 11.11 6.59 -8.79
N LYS A 2 10.20 7.07 -7.94
CA LYS A 2 8.76 6.73 -7.95
C LYS A 2 8.04 7.61 -8.98
N ASN A 3 7.55 6.99 -10.05
CA ASN A 3 6.87 7.67 -11.16
C ASN A 3 5.61 8.41 -10.69
N MET A 4 5.74 9.72 -10.58
CA MET A 4 4.68 10.69 -10.26
C MET A 4 3.77 10.90 -11.49
N LYS A 5 2.93 9.91 -11.84
CA LYS A 5 1.99 10.00 -12.98
C LYS A 5 0.55 10.37 -12.60
N SER A 6 0.20 10.46 -11.31
CA SER A 6 -1.18 10.77 -10.88
C SER A 6 -1.47 12.25 -10.66
N VAL A 7 -0.45 13.08 -10.41
CA VAL A 7 -0.61 14.52 -10.08
C VAL A 7 -1.22 15.30 -11.26
N GLY A 8 -0.95 14.88 -12.50
CA GLY A 8 -1.49 15.54 -13.69
C GLY A 8 -3.00 15.34 -13.91
N TRP A 9 -3.64 14.32 -13.32
CA TRP A 9 -5.10 14.15 -13.44
C TRP A 9 -5.85 15.07 -12.47
N GLU A 10 -5.40 15.11 -11.21
CA GLU A 10 -5.98 15.98 -10.17
C GLU A 10 -5.89 17.47 -10.58
N ILE A 11 -4.76 17.90 -11.13
CA ILE A 11 -4.57 19.30 -11.60
C ILE A 11 -5.42 19.61 -12.84
N ARG A 12 -5.51 18.68 -13.81
CA ARG A 12 -6.38 18.87 -14.99
C ARG A 12 -7.85 18.96 -14.58
N PHE A 13 -8.27 18.15 -13.63
CA PHE A 13 -9.63 18.17 -13.09
C PHE A 13 -9.92 19.48 -12.34
N GLY A 14 -8.98 19.95 -11.52
CA GLY A 14 -9.06 21.24 -10.85
C GLY A 14 -9.13 22.42 -11.83
N LEU A 15 -8.29 22.45 -12.86
CA LEU A 15 -8.29 23.51 -13.87
C LEU A 15 -9.59 23.50 -14.70
N PHE A 16 -10.09 22.31 -15.05
CA PHE A 16 -11.37 22.15 -15.73
C PHE A 16 -12.54 22.69 -14.88
N LEU A 17 -12.56 22.39 -13.58
CA LEU A 17 -13.57 22.92 -12.65
C LEU A 17 -13.53 24.45 -12.54
N VAL A 18 -12.34 25.05 -12.48
CA VAL A 18 -12.18 26.51 -12.42
C VAL A 18 -12.66 27.17 -13.71
N LEU A 19 -12.28 26.63 -14.87
CA LEU A 19 -12.73 27.15 -16.17
C LEU A 19 -14.24 26.97 -16.36
N LEU A 20 -14.79 25.83 -15.95
CA LEU A 20 -16.23 25.56 -16.02
C LEU A 20 -17.00 26.51 -15.09
N SER A 21 -16.49 26.76 -13.88
CA SER A 21 -17.08 27.73 -12.95
C SER A 21 -17.06 29.15 -13.52
N ALA A 22 -15.93 29.59 -14.09
CA ALA A 22 -15.82 30.90 -14.73
C ALA A 22 -16.76 31.04 -15.93
N LEU A 23 -16.88 29.99 -16.75
CA LEU A 23 -17.80 29.97 -17.90
C LEU A 23 -19.26 30.06 -17.44
N LEU A 24 -19.67 29.28 -16.42
CA LEU A 24 -21.01 29.33 -15.87
C LEU A 24 -21.34 30.71 -15.29
N TYR A 25 -20.38 31.36 -14.61
CA TYR A 25 -20.56 32.73 -14.10
C TYR A 25 -20.71 33.77 -15.22
N LEU A 26 -19.92 33.66 -16.29
CA LEU A 26 -20.03 34.54 -17.46
C LEU A 26 -21.35 34.35 -18.19
N LEU A 27 -21.81 33.11 -18.33
CA LEU A 27 -23.07 32.77 -18.97
C LEU A 27 -24.25 33.29 -18.14
N HIS A 28 -24.16 33.18 -16.80
CA HIS A 28 -25.12 33.78 -15.88
C HIS A 28 -25.16 35.30 -15.99
N TYR A 29 -23.99 35.96 -16.02
CA TYR A 29 -23.89 37.42 -16.17
C TYR A 29 -24.45 37.92 -17.52
N ALA A 30 -24.25 37.15 -18.60
CA ALA A 30 -24.71 37.50 -19.93
C ALA A 30 -26.23 37.38 -20.12
N ILE A 31 -26.91 36.46 -19.41
CA ILE A 31 -28.35 36.20 -19.60
C ILE A 31 -29.24 37.15 -18.77
N PHE A 32 -28.85 37.54 -17.55
CA PHE A 32 -29.81 38.07 -16.56
C PHE A 32 -29.58 39.53 -16.12
N ARG A 33 -29.43 40.45 -17.08
CA ARG A 33 -29.14 41.88 -16.85
C ARG A 33 -30.25 42.69 -16.10
N ASP A 34 -31.10 42.06 -15.28
CA ASP A 34 -32.22 42.69 -14.54
C ASP A 34 -32.34 42.22 -13.06
N SER A 35 -32.75 43.15 -12.19
CA SER A 35 -32.54 43.16 -10.73
C SER A 35 -33.46 42.25 -9.90
N HIS A 36 -34.69 41.98 -10.34
CA HIS A 36 -35.65 41.19 -9.57
C HIS A 36 -35.33 39.68 -9.58
N HIS A 37 -34.72 39.19 -10.66
CA HIS A 37 -34.31 37.79 -10.80
C HIS A 37 -33.03 37.46 -10.00
N ILE A 38 -32.23 38.48 -9.66
CA ILE A 38 -31.03 38.35 -8.82
C ILE A 38 -31.40 37.83 -7.42
N PHE A 39 -32.55 38.24 -6.88
CA PHE A 39 -32.95 37.87 -5.52
C PHE A 39 -33.34 36.38 -5.39
N ILE A 40 -34.06 35.84 -6.38
CA ILE A 40 -34.46 34.42 -6.41
C ILE A 40 -33.23 33.52 -6.62
N TYR A 41 -32.27 33.96 -7.44
CA TYR A 41 -31.00 33.23 -7.63
C TYR A 41 -30.11 33.23 -6.40
N MET A 42 -30.05 34.33 -5.63
CA MET A 42 -29.34 34.37 -4.36
C MET A 42 -29.86 33.30 -3.37
N LEU A 43 -31.18 33.12 -3.31
CA LEU A 43 -31.80 32.09 -2.48
C LEU A 43 -31.48 30.68 -2.99
N GLY A 44 -31.42 30.49 -4.31
CA GLY A 44 -31.00 29.24 -4.94
C GLY A 44 -29.55 28.86 -4.63
N HIS A 45 -28.62 29.82 -4.64
CA HIS A 45 -27.23 29.58 -4.23
C HIS A 45 -27.15 29.15 -2.76
N ILE A 46 -27.85 29.84 -1.85
CA ILE A 46 -27.88 29.50 -0.42
C ILE A 46 -28.46 28.10 -0.19
N ALA A 47 -29.53 27.73 -0.91
CA ALA A 47 -30.14 26.40 -0.84
C ALA A 47 -29.25 25.29 -1.43
N PHE A 48 -28.37 25.64 -2.38
CA PHE A 48 -27.44 24.69 -3.01
C PHE A 48 -26.14 24.47 -2.22
N VAL A 49 -25.70 25.43 -1.40
CA VAL A 49 -24.46 25.32 -0.60
C VAL A 49 -24.40 24.02 0.23
N PRO A 50 -25.44 23.60 0.97
CA PRO A 50 -25.39 22.38 1.76
C PRO A 50 -25.10 21.13 0.91
N ILE A 51 -25.69 21.04 -0.28
CA ILE A 51 -25.48 19.92 -1.22
C ILE A 51 -24.05 19.95 -1.77
N ALA A 52 -23.56 21.14 -2.13
CA ALA A 52 -22.20 21.32 -2.64
C ALA A 52 -21.14 20.95 -1.60
N VAL A 53 -21.28 21.44 -0.36
CA VAL A 53 -20.34 21.14 0.73
C VAL A 53 -20.37 19.65 1.07
N LEU A 54 -21.56 19.03 1.12
CA LEU A 54 -21.69 17.59 1.33
C LEU A 54 -21.00 16.78 0.23
N LEU A 55 -21.20 17.15 -1.04
CA LEU A 55 -20.60 16.46 -2.18
C LEU A 55 -19.07 16.57 -2.15
N VAL A 56 -18.54 17.77 -1.91
CA VAL A 56 -17.08 17.98 -1.81
C VAL A 56 -16.51 17.24 -0.60
N ALA A 57 -17.16 17.30 0.55
CA ALA A 57 -16.73 16.58 1.76
C ALA A 57 -16.70 15.07 1.54
N LEU A 58 -17.73 14.49 0.93
CA LEU A 58 -17.77 13.06 0.60
C LEU A 58 -16.65 12.65 -0.36
N ILE A 59 -16.39 13.44 -1.40
CA ILE A 59 -15.29 13.16 -2.34
C ILE A 59 -13.94 13.24 -1.62
N LEU A 60 -13.73 14.26 -0.80
CA LEU A 60 -12.49 14.43 -0.02
C LEU A 60 -12.28 13.27 0.96
N GLN A 61 -13.32 12.88 1.70
CA GLN A 61 -13.25 11.73 2.61
C GLN A 61 -12.89 10.45 1.85
N ARG A 62 -13.53 10.17 0.71
CA ARG A 62 -13.20 9.00 -0.11
C ARG A 62 -11.74 9.02 -0.59
N LEU A 63 -11.25 10.19 -0.99
CA LEU A 63 -9.86 10.33 -1.44
C LEU A 63 -8.86 10.15 -0.29
N LEU A 64 -9.16 10.66 0.89
CA LEU A 64 -8.37 10.46 2.11
C LEU A 64 -8.35 8.98 2.52
N ASP A 65 -9.52 8.33 2.58
CA ASP A 65 -9.65 6.89 2.90
C ASP A 65 -8.83 6.02 1.94
N MET A 66 -8.85 6.34 0.64
CA MET A 66 -8.04 5.62 -0.35
C MET A 66 -6.55 5.77 -0.07
N ARG A 67 -6.09 6.99 0.26
CA ARG A 67 -4.68 7.25 0.60
C ARG A 67 -4.27 6.51 1.88
N GLU A 68 -5.12 6.49 2.90
CA GLU A 68 -4.86 5.76 4.15
C GLU A 68 -4.75 4.25 3.93
N LYS A 69 -5.67 3.66 3.14
CA LYS A 69 -5.61 2.23 2.78
C LYS A 69 -4.32 1.88 2.06
N HIS A 70 -3.90 2.70 1.09
CA HIS A 70 -2.63 2.49 0.39
C HIS A 70 -1.42 2.66 1.33
N ALA A 71 -1.46 3.63 2.25
CA ALA A 71 -0.42 3.79 3.25
C ALA A 71 -0.34 2.56 4.18
N MET A 72 -1.48 2.01 4.59
CA MET A 72 -1.55 0.79 5.41
C MET A 72 -0.96 -0.43 4.69
N LEU A 73 -1.25 -0.62 3.41
CA LEU A 73 -0.67 -1.70 2.62
C LEU A 73 0.87 -1.59 2.53
N ASN A 74 1.39 -0.40 2.26
CA ASN A 74 2.84 -0.20 2.24
C ASN A 74 3.50 -0.46 3.62
N LYS A 75 2.80 -0.15 4.72
CA LYS A 75 3.27 -0.46 6.08
C LYS A 75 3.33 -1.97 6.32
N LEU A 76 2.33 -2.71 5.84
CA LEU A 76 2.34 -4.17 5.91
C LEU A 76 3.53 -4.76 5.15
N ASP A 77 3.81 -4.27 3.94
CA ASP A 77 4.95 -4.74 3.15
C ASP A 77 6.29 -4.45 3.85
N MET A 78 6.43 -3.31 4.54
CA MET A 78 7.61 -2.99 5.37
C MET A 78 7.77 -3.99 6.53
N VAL A 79 6.69 -4.30 7.23
CA VAL A 79 6.70 -5.25 8.34
C VAL A 79 7.06 -6.65 7.87
N ILE A 80 6.51 -7.09 6.74
CA ILE A 80 6.85 -8.37 6.11
C ILE A 80 8.33 -8.39 5.73
N GLY A 81 8.85 -7.33 5.12
CA GLY A 81 10.25 -7.19 4.77
C GLY A 81 11.18 -7.28 5.98
N ALA A 82 10.88 -6.54 7.05
CA ALA A 82 11.64 -6.58 8.29
C ALA A 82 11.61 -7.97 8.93
N PHE A 83 10.44 -8.63 8.98
CA PHE A 83 10.31 -9.99 9.49
C PHE A 83 11.20 -10.98 8.72
N PHE A 84 11.13 -10.98 7.39
CA PHE A 84 11.92 -11.90 6.57
C PHE A 84 13.42 -11.57 6.58
N SER A 85 13.80 -10.31 6.77
CA SER A 85 15.21 -9.92 6.88
C SER A 85 15.86 -10.34 8.20
N GLU A 86 15.11 -10.42 9.30
CA GLU A 86 15.67 -10.64 10.64
C GLU A 86 15.41 -12.04 11.21
N VAL A 87 14.28 -12.67 10.85
CA VAL A 87 13.87 -13.97 11.42
C VAL A 87 13.42 -14.94 10.34
N GLY A 88 12.60 -14.47 9.41
CA GLY A 88 11.95 -15.32 8.42
C GLY A 88 12.95 -15.99 7.48
N GLY A 89 14.05 -15.32 7.10
CA GLY A 89 15.10 -15.89 6.26
C GLY A 89 15.80 -17.08 6.91
N ASP A 90 16.26 -16.91 8.16
CA ASP A 90 16.92 -17.97 8.93
C ASP A 90 15.98 -19.14 9.19
N LEU A 91 14.71 -18.84 9.46
CA LEU A 91 13.68 -19.86 9.66
C LEU A 91 13.41 -20.65 8.37
N LEU A 92 13.36 -19.96 7.23
CA LEU A 92 13.17 -20.59 5.93
C LEU A 92 14.38 -21.45 5.56
N ALA A 93 15.60 -20.96 5.82
CA ALA A 93 16.83 -21.71 5.61
C ALA A 93 16.86 -22.98 6.48
N TYR A 94 16.51 -22.83 7.76
CA TYR A 94 16.43 -23.94 8.71
C TYR A 94 15.44 -25.01 8.27
N PHE A 95 14.18 -24.65 7.97
CA PHE A 95 13.20 -25.64 7.48
C PHE A 95 13.55 -26.21 6.11
N SER A 96 14.30 -25.48 5.29
CA SER A 96 14.75 -25.97 3.98
C SER A 96 15.79 -27.09 4.12
N GLU A 97 16.63 -27.07 5.15
CA GLU A 97 17.62 -28.14 5.41
C GLU A 97 16.99 -29.49 5.77
N TYR A 98 15.76 -29.49 6.28
CA TYR A 98 15.02 -30.71 6.63
C TYR A 98 14.05 -31.19 5.53
N ASP A 99 14.11 -30.60 4.33
CA ASP A 99 13.42 -31.11 3.16
C ASP A 99 14.37 -32.02 2.35
N PRO A 100 14.12 -33.36 2.31
CA PRO A 100 14.98 -34.33 1.62
C PRO A 100 15.09 -34.10 0.11
N LYS A 101 14.16 -33.33 -0.48
CA LYS A 101 14.12 -33.01 -1.91
C LYS A 101 14.71 -31.64 -2.22
N LEU A 102 15.13 -30.86 -1.21
CA LEU A 102 15.58 -29.48 -1.38
C LEU A 102 16.92 -29.36 -2.08
N ASP A 103 17.82 -30.34 -1.95
CA ASP A 103 19.12 -30.33 -2.65
C ASP A 103 18.98 -30.21 -4.18
N LYS A 104 17.85 -30.65 -4.75
CA LYS A 104 17.56 -30.50 -6.19
C LYS A 104 17.17 -29.09 -6.60
N ILE A 105 16.59 -28.29 -5.69
CA ILE A 105 16.08 -26.94 -5.99
C ILE A 105 16.93 -25.87 -5.31
N ARG A 106 17.78 -26.22 -4.33
CA ARG A 106 18.67 -25.31 -3.59
C ARG A 106 19.44 -24.35 -4.49
N LYS A 107 19.95 -24.82 -5.65
CA LYS A 107 20.66 -23.98 -6.64
C LYS A 107 19.77 -22.96 -7.36
N GLU A 108 18.48 -23.26 -7.48
CA GLU A 108 17.46 -22.39 -8.10
C GLU A 108 16.77 -21.46 -7.09
N LEU A 109 16.83 -21.76 -5.79
CA LEU A 109 16.32 -20.88 -4.72
C LEU A 109 17.31 -19.77 -4.30
N VAL A 110 18.55 -19.79 -4.78
CA VAL A 110 19.52 -18.70 -4.49
C VAL A 110 19.14 -17.47 -5.32
N ILE A 111 18.24 -16.68 -4.76
CA ILE A 111 17.87 -15.37 -5.29
C ILE A 111 19.10 -14.46 -5.14
N THR A 112 19.66 -14.07 -6.28
CA THR A 112 20.78 -13.12 -6.37
C THR A 112 20.29 -11.84 -7.04
N ASP A 113 21.00 -10.72 -6.84
CA ASP A 113 20.70 -9.38 -7.39
C ASP A 113 20.62 -9.29 -8.93
N LYS A 114 20.81 -10.43 -9.63
CA LYS A 114 20.77 -10.57 -11.09
C LYS A 114 19.44 -11.10 -11.63
N TRP A 115 18.49 -11.44 -10.76
CA TRP A 115 17.22 -12.03 -11.18
C TRP A 115 16.31 -10.98 -11.83
N SER A 116 15.72 -11.36 -12.97
CA SER A 116 14.66 -10.58 -13.62
C SER A 116 13.28 -10.93 -13.07
N ASP A 117 12.31 -10.01 -13.21
CA ASP A 117 10.91 -10.24 -12.79
C ASP A 117 10.30 -11.51 -13.43
N GLN A 118 10.75 -11.88 -14.64
CA GLN A 118 10.27 -13.07 -15.35
C GLN A 118 10.81 -14.37 -14.72
N GLU A 119 12.09 -14.41 -14.34
CA GLU A 119 12.71 -15.57 -13.68
C GLU A 119 12.07 -15.84 -12.31
N PHE A 120 11.71 -14.78 -11.58
CA PHE A 120 10.99 -14.91 -10.30
C PHE A 120 9.58 -15.51 -10.46
N VAL A 121 8.84 -15.08 -11.49
CA VAL A 121 7.50 -15.59 -11.78
C VAL A 121 7.55 -17.07 -12.16
N ASP A 122 8.54 -17.47 -12.96
CA ASP A 122 8.68 -18.85 -13.40
C ASP A 122 9.16 -19.78 -12.28
N LEU A 123 10.07 -19.33 -11.41
CA LEU A 123 10.40 -20.06 -10.18
C LEU A 123 9.17 -20.20 -9.27
N SER A 124 8.38 -19.13 -9.07
CA SER A 124 7.18 -19.15 -8.25
C SER A 124 6.14 -20.17 -8.74
N LYS A 125 5.97 -20.30 -10.07
CA LYS A 125 5.09 -21.34 -10.66
C LYS A 125 5.60 -22.75 -10.39
N ARG A 126 6.92 -22.96 -10.46
CA ARG A 126 7.55 -24.26 -10.19
C ARG A 126 7.45 -24.65 -8.72
N LEU A 127 7.67 -23.69 -7.82
CA LEU A 127 7.50 -23.88 -6.37
C LEU A 127 6.06 -24.20 -5.98
N LYS A 128 5.05 -23.60 -6.64
CA LYS A 128 3.64 -23.95 -6.41
C LYS A 128 3.29 -25.40 -6.73
N ASN A 129 4.00 -26.02 -7.66
CA ASN A 129 3.81 -27.41 -8.06
C ASN A 129 4.76 -28.37 -7.31
N TYR A 130 5.60 -27.86 -6.42
CA TYR A 130 6.53 -28.66 -5.66
C TYR A 130 5.88 -29.22 -4.39
N ASP A 131 5.92 -30.55 -4.25
CA ASP A 131 5.44 -31.25 -3.05
C ASP A 131 6.46 -31.12 -1.92
N TYR A 132 6.34 -30.01 -1.19
CA TYR A 132 7.14 -29.70 0.00
C TYR A 132 6.82 -30.71 1.11
N ARG A 133 7.82 -31.48 1.54
CA ARG A 133 7.67 -32.45 2.63
C ARG A 133 8.76 -32.22 3.67
N VAL A 134 8.38 -31.57 4.76
CA VAL A 134 9.22 -31.47 5.96
C VAL A 134 9.09 -32.76 6.74
N ASP A 135 10.20 -33.43 6.96
CA ASP A 135 10.23 -34.53 7.92
C ASP A 135 10.32 -33.96 9.35
N ILE A 136 9.15 -33.74 9.95
CA ILE A 136 9.01 -33.17 11.31
C ILE A 136 9.73 -34.03 12.37
N GLN A 137 9.99 -35.31 12.11
CA GLN A 137 10.67 -36.20 13.07
C GLN A 137 12.15 -35.86 13.27
N ASN A 138 12.78 -35.16 12.32
CA ASN A 138 14.19 -34.76 12.40
C ASN A 138 14.39 -33.28 12.75
N VAL A 139 13.32 -32.51 12.92
CA VAL A 139 13.41 -31.07 13.23
C VAL A 139 13.83 -30.86 14.68
N ASP A 140 14.91 -30.12 14.90
CA ASP A 140 15.38 -29.69 16.22
C ASP A 140 14.50 -28.55 16.76
N LEU A 141 13.44 -28.95 17.46
CA LEU A 141 12.52 -28.05 18.16
C LEU A 141 13.20 -27.18 19.23
N GLU A 142 14.34 -27.62 19.78
CA GLU A 142 15.09 -26.86 20.78
C GLU A 142 15.82 -25.69 20.15
N TYR A 143 16.46 -25.92 19.00
CA TYR A 143 17.04 -24.85 18.17
C TYR A 143 15.98 -23.83 17.74
N LEU A 144 14.84 -24.30 17.25
CA LEU A 144 13.72 -23.45 16.83
C LEU A 144 13.24 -22.54 17.97
N ARG A 145 13.06 -23.12 19.16
CA ARG A 145 12.66 -22.38 20.37
C ARG A 145 13.70 -21.33 20.74
N ASN A 146 14.99 -21.69 20.74
CA ASN A 146 16.05 -20.77 21.12
C ASN A 146 16.17 -19.60 20.13
N SER A 147 16.02 -19.86 18.83
CA SER A 147 15.96 -18.81 17.80
C SER A 147 14.79 -17.86 18.02
N LEU A 148 13.56 -18.37 18.18
CA LEU A 148 12.37 -17.56 18.44
C LEU A 148 12.47 -16.73 19.73
N VAL A 149 13.06 -17.31 20.79
CA VAL A 149 13.29 -16.61 22.06
C VAL A 149 14.35 -15.53 21.92
N GLY A 150 15.41 -15.76 21.15
CA GLY A 150 16.44 -14.77 20.83
C GLY A 150 15.88 -13.54 20.13
N HIS A 151 14.97 -13.75 19.17
CA HIS A 151 14.31 -12.66 18.44
C HIS A 151 13.01 -12.14 19.09
N ARG A 152 12.66 -12.60 20.30
CA ARG A 152 11.41 -12.20 21.00
C ARG A 152 11.24 -10.69 21.08
N ASN A 153 12.29 -9.96 21.42
CA ASN A 153 12.25 -8.50 21.53
C ASN A 153 11.99 -7.82 20.19
N PHE A 154 12.56 -8.35 19.11
CA PHE A 154 12.30 -7.87 17.75
C PHE A 154 10.86 -8.14 17.34
N LEU A 155 10.37 -9.38 17.52
CA LEU A 155 8.99 -9.75 17.18
C LEU A 155 7.96 -8.92 17.96
N LEU A 156 8.22 -8.66 19.25
CA LEU A 156 7.36 -7.79 20.07
C LEU A 156 7.39 -6.33 19.59
N ARG A 157 8.55 -5.81 19.19
CA ARG A 157 8.66 -4.46 18.60
C ARG A 157 7.93 -4.39 17.27
N LEU A 158 8.10 -5.37 16.40
CA LEU A 158 7.43 -5.45 15.11
C LEU A 158 5.90 -5.48 15.27
N LEU A 159 5.39 -6.22 16.26
CA LEU A 159 3.96 -6.26 16.58
C LEU A 159 3.44 -4.96 17.21
N HIS A 160 4.28 -4.26 17.97
CA HIS A 160 3.96 -2.96 18.57
C HIS A 160 3.97 -1.82 17.53
N ASP A 161 5.02 -1.76 16.71
CA ASP A 161 5.27 -0.72 15.71
C ASP A 161 4.32 -0.81 14.52
N PHE A 162 3.77 -2.00 14.24
CA PHE A 162 2.63 -2.18 13.34
C PHE A 162 1.45 -1.26 13.67
N ARG A 163 1.29 -0.82 14.93
CA ARG A 163 0.26 0.14 15.35
C ARG A 163 0.72 1.61 15.38
N VAL A 164 2.03 1.88 15.40
CA VAL A 164 2.60 3.23 15.62
C VAL A 164 3.74 3.48 14.63
N SER A 165 3.49 3.33 13.33
CA SER A 165 4.57 3.43 12.35
C SER A 165 4.95 4.89 12.07
N GLU A 166 5.88 5.43 12.85
CA GLU A 166 6.67 6.62 12.50
C GLU A 166 8.18 6.41 12.70
N PHE A 167 8.65 5.16 12.88
CA PHE A 167 10.05 4.85 13.10
C PHE A 167 10.55 3.75 12.17
N CYS A 168 10.85 4.09 10.91
CA CYS A 168 11.83 3.31 10.12
C CYS A 168 12.23 4.05 8.84
N CYS A 169 12.82 5.24 9.00
CA CYS A 169 13.69 5.86 8.00
C CYS A 169 14.63 6.86 8.70
N GLN A 170 15.39 6.39 9.70
CA GLN A 170 16.59 7.10 10.11
C GLN A 170 17.78 6.23 9.70
N PRO A 171 18.41 6.49 8.54
CA PRO A 171 19.72 5.92 8.28
C PRO A 171 20.70 6.56 9.27
N ASN A 172 21.60 5.72 9.76
CA ASN A 172 22.76 6.09 10.56
C ASN A 172 23.54 7.25 9.93
#